data_AF-A0A4V1TY26-F1
#
_entry.id   AF-A0A4V1TY26-F1
#
_cell.length_a   1.000
_cell.length_b   1.000
_cell.length_c   1.000
_cell.angle_alpha   90.00
_cell.angle_beta   90.00
_cell.angle_gamma   90.00
#
_symmetry.space_group_name_H-M   'P 1'
#
loop_
_entity.id
_entity.type
_entity.pdbx_description
1 polymer ?
#
loop_
_entity_poly.entity_id
_entity_poly.type
_entity_poly.pdbx_seq_one_letter_code
_entity_poly.pdbx_strand_id
1 'polypeptide(L)' 'IEACLPTAEEARRLGIKRGEACLAMMRRTVSGPHVASVARLVYPGSRYSFAGQFQA' A
#
# COMPACT_ATOMS: atom_id res chain seq x y z
N ILE A 1 -1.39 -2.98 -7.56
CA ILE A 1 -1.13 -3.40 -6.17
C ILE A 1 -0.16 -4.56 -6.27
N GLU A 2 0.90 -4.55 -5.48
CA GLU A 2 2.00 -5.51 -5.59
C GLU A 2 2.34 -6.09 -4.22
N ALA A 3 2.90 -7.30 -4.20
CA ALA A 3 3.49 -7.87 -3.00
C ALA A 3 4.95 -7.43 -2.89
N CYS A 4 5.39 -7.01 -1.71
CA CYS A 4 6.78 -6.64 -1.47
C CYS A 4 7.20 -6.94 -0.02
N LEU A 5 8.51 -6.89 0.22
CA LEU A 5 9.03 -6.74 1.59
C LEU A 5 9.07 -5.25 1.96
N PRO A 6 8.85 -4.90 3.25
CA PRO A 6 8.99 -3.53 3.72
C PRO A 6 10.46 -3.13 3.77
N THR A 7 10.73 -1.83 3.61
CA THR A 7 12.03 -1.27 3.97
C THR A 7 12.27 -1.36 5.48
N ALA A 8 13.52 -1.13 5.91
CA ALA A 8 13.90 -1.08 7.32
C ALA A 8 13.01 -0.12 8.13
N GLU A 9 12.78 1.06 7.56
CA GLU A 9 12.07 2.14 8.22
C GLU A 9 10.57 1.86 8.27
N GLU A 10 9.98 1.38 7.17
CA GLU A 10 8.58 0.96 7.13
C GLU A 10 8.31 -0.15 8.14
N ALA A 11 9.16 -1.18 8.20
CA ALA A 11 9.01 -2.27 9.16
C ALA A 11 9.02 -1.77 10.60
N ARG A 12 9.93 -0.84 10.93
CA ARG A 12 10.00 -0.19 12.24
C ARG A 12 8.75 0.63 12.54
N ARG A 13 8.29 1.46 11.60
CA ARG A 13 7.11 2.34 11.79
C ARG A 13 5.81 1.53 11.88
N LEU A 14 5.70 0.43 11.16
CA LEU A 14 4.54 -0.46 11.14
C LEU A 14 4.56 -1.51 12.27
N GLY A 15 5.68 -1.63 12.99
CA GLY A 15 5.87 -2.61 14.06
C GLY A 15 5.77 -4.04 13.55
N ILE A 16 6.48 -4.36 12.47
CA ILE A 16 6.51 -5.68 11.82
C ILE A 16 7.96 -6.15 11.59
N LYS A 17 8.12 -7.44 11.29
CA LYS A 17 9.44 -7.98 10.90
C LYS A 17 9.78 -7.54 9.48
N ARG A 18 11.08 -7.36 9.20
CA ARG A 18 11.57 -6.99 7.86
C ARG A 18 11.29 -8.03 6.77
N GLY A 19 11.10 -9.29 7.17
CA GLY A 19 10.73 -10.39 6.27
C GLY A 19 9.21 -10.60 6.16
N GLU A 20 8.39 -9.75 6.79
CA GLU A 20 6.94 -9.88 6.72
C GLU A 20 6.43 -9.39 5.36
N ALA A 21 5.66 -10.24 4.67
CA ALA A 21 5.09 -9.89 3.37
C ALA A 21 4.09 -8.73 3.53
N CYS A 22 4.22 -7.74 2.65
CA CYS A 22 3.40 -6.54 2.63
C CYS A 22 2.74 -6.35 1.26
N LEU A 23 1.62 -5.62 1.27
CA LEU A 23 0.97 -5.11 0.08
C LEU A 23 1.42 -3.66 -0.14
N ALA A 24 1.99 -3.36 -1.30
CA ALA A 24 2.30 -2.01 -1.73
C ALA A 24 1.27 -1.51 -2.76
N MET A 25 0.71 -0.34 -2.50
CA MET A 25 -0.20 0.35 -3.40
C MET A 25 0.38 1.71 -3.79
N MET A 26 0.56 1.92 -5.09
CA MET A 26 0.75 3.26 -5.65
C MET A 26 -0.61 3.87 -5.92
N ARG A 27 -0.91 5.00 -5.26
CA ARG A 27 -2.15 5.75 -5.46
C ARG A 27 -1.83 7.11 -6.07
N ARG A 28 -2.44 7.41 -7.21
CA ARG A 28 -2.51 8.76 -7.77
C ARG A 28 -3.95 9.27 -7.60
N THR A 29 -4.11 10.42 -6.97
CA THR A 29 -5.40 11.10 -6.83
C THR A 29 -5.39 12.33 -7.72
N VAL A 30 -6.45 12.52 -8.51
CA VAL A 30 -6.60 13.62 -9.46
C VAL A 30 -7.76 14.54 -9.05
N SER A 31 -7.64 15.82 -9.37
CA SER A 31 -8.69 16.84 -9.24
C SER A 31 -8.81 17.59 -10.56
N GLY A 32 -9.88 17.29 -11.30
CA GLY A 32 -10.00 17.72 -12.70
C GLY A 32 -8.81 17.23 -13.53
N PRO A 33 -8.14 18.12 -14.28
CA PRO A 33 -7.00 17.74 -15.11
C PRO A 33 -5.68 17.60 -14.33
N HIS A 34 -5.64 17.96 -13.04
CA HIS A 34 -4.41 18.03 -12.26
C HIS A 34 -4.26 16.86 -11.30
N VAL A 35 -3.01 16.44 -11.05
CA VAL A 35 -2.70 15.48 -9.99
C VAL A 35 -2.73 16.20 -8.64
N ALA A 36 -3.67 15.81 -7.78
CA ALA A 36 -3.77 16.34 -6.43
C ALA A 36 -2.75 15.69 -5.49
N SER A 37 -2.51 14.38 -5.62
CA SER A 37 -1.50 13.68 -4.81
C SER A 37 -1.00 12.39 -5.44
N VAL A 38 0.20 11.98 -5.04
CA VAL A 38 0.77 10.66 -5.29
C VAL A 38 1.29 10.09 -3.98
N ALA A 39 0.96 8.85 -3.67
CA ALA A 39 1.41 8.18 -2.46
C ALA A 39 1.76 6.72 -2.74
N ARG A 40 2.82 6.23 -2.08
CA ARG A 40 3.09 4.81 -1.90
C ARG A 40 2.61 4.41 -0.52
N LEU A 41 1.64 3.50 -0.46
CA LEU A 41 1.06 3.00 0.77
C LEU A 41 1.50 1.54 0.97
N VAL A 42 2.02 1.22 2.14
CA VAL A 42 2.51 -0.13 2.48
C VAL A 42 1.67 -0.69 3.63
N TYR A 43 1.10 -1.87 3.42
CA TYR A 43 0.20 -2.53 4.38
C TYR A 43 0.79 -3.89 4.78
N PRO A 44 0.92 -4.20 6.08
CA PRO A 44 1.25 -5.56 6.52
C PRO A 44 0.22 -6.57 6.03
N GLY A 45 0.65 -7.58 5.26
CA GLY A 45 -0.26 -8.55 4.65
C GLY A 45 -0.97 -9.45 5.67
N SER A 46 -0.44 -9.54 6.89
CA SER A 46 -1.06 -10.24 8.02
C SER A 46 -2.25 -9.49 8.63
N ARG A 47 -2.36 -8.16 8.39
CA ARG A 47 -3.34 -7.28 9.05
C ARG A 47 -4.37 -6.70 8.10
N TYR A 48 -4.05 -6.60 6.81
CA TYR A 48 -4.89 -5.93 5.82
C TYR A 48 -5.00 -6.73 4.53
N SER A 49 -6.19 -6.68 3.94
CA SER A 49 -6.48 -7.18 2.59
C SER A 49 -7.31 -6.15 1.84
N PHE A 50 -7.28 -6.24 0.50
CA PHE A 50 -8.14 -5.44 -0.36
C PHE A 50 -9.22 -6.34 -0.97
N ALA A 51 -10.47 -5.90 -0.87
CA ALA A 51 -11.60 -6.50 -1.54
C ALA A 51 -12.33 -5.42 -2.34
N GLY A 52 -12.88 -5.80 -3.50
CA GLY A 52 -13.69 -4.93 -4.33
C GLY A 52 -14.82 -5.72 -4.94
N GLN A 53 -16.02 -5.16 -4.92
CA GLN A 53 -17.17 -5.68 -5.63
C GLN A 53 -17.43 -4.76 -6.82
N PHE A 54 -17.49 -5.35 -8.01
CA PHE A 54 -17.62 -4.63 -9.27
C PHE A 54 -18.88 -5.11 -9.98
N GLN A 55 -19.68 -4.17 -10.49
CA GLN A 55 -20.76 -4.48 -11.42
C GLN A 55 -20.17 -4.53 -12.84
N ALA A 56 -20.63 -5.51 -13.61
CA ALA A 56 -20.27 -5.68 -15.01
C ALA A 56 -21.05 -4.69 -15.90
#